data_AF-A0A1L5F747-F1
#
_entry.id   AF-A0A1L5F747-F1
#
_cell.length_a   1.000
_cell.length_b   1.000
_cell.length_c   1.000
_cell.angle_alpha   90.00
_cell.angle_beta   90.00
_cell.angle_gamma   90.00
#
_symmetry.space_group_name_H-M   'P 1'
#
loop_
_entity.id
_entity.type
_entity.pdbx_description
1 polymer ?
#
loop_
_entity_poly.entity_id
_entity_poly.type
_entity_poly.pdbx_seq_one_letter_code
_entity_poly.pdbx_strand_id
1 'polypeptide(L)'
;MDSYTIQSLYNIDKRINYYTLRMMAVGCPYIKNYYGGLIKSEAKKLNKLVNALLKNSEFRQNKKQFTLEELSKYNGANGNPAYVGVNGVVYDLSLVPSWGGGTHFGLYSGKDLTGQFTACHKENIKILENLPKVGVIKK
;
A
#
# COMPACT_ATOMS: atom_id res chain seq x y z
N MET A 1 -6.74 -5.18 8.45
CA MET A 1 -5.26 -5.16 8.56
C MET A 1 -4.78 -6.54 8.16
N ASP A 2 -3.77 -6.69 7.31
CA ASP A 2 -3.31 -8.01 6.85
C ASP A 2 -2.55 -8.78 7.94
N SER A 3 -2.47 -10.10 7.79
CA SER A 3 -1.84 -11.03 8.75
C SER A 3 -0.37 -10.68 9.02
N TYR A 4 0.36 -10.25 8.00
CA TYR A 4 1.77 -9.86 8.12
C TYR A 4 1.95 -8.62 9.00
N THR A 5 1.10 -7.61 8.82
CA THR A 5 1.12 -6.39 9.63
C THR A 5 0.81 -6.69 11.09
N ILE A 6 -0.18 -7.54 11.37
CA ILE A 6 -0.54 -7.96 12.73
C ILE A 6 0.64 -8.67 13.39
N GLN A 7 1.27 -9.63 12.69
CA GLN A 7 2.44 -10.34 13.19
C GLN A 7 3.62 -9.40 13.46
N SER A 8 3.82 -8.40 12.60
CA SER A 8 4.87 -7.39 12.76
C SER A 8 4.65 -6.52 14.00
N LEU A 9 3.42 -6.07 14.24
CA LEU A 9 3.06 -5.31 15.44
C LEU A 9 3.27 -6.13 16.72
N TYR A 10 2.80 -7.38 16.73
CA TYR A 10 3.00 -8.30 17.85
C TYR A 10 4.50 -8.50 18.17
N ASN A 11 5.32 -8.70 17.14
CA ASN A 11 6.76 -8.90 17.33
C ASN A 11 7.46 -7.64 17.86
N ILE A 12 7.05 -6.45 17.41
CA ILE A 12 7.60 -5.18 17.90
C ILE A 12 7.22 -4.98 19.37
N ASP A 13 5.95 -5.17 19.73
CA ASP A 13 5.47 -5.05 21.11
C ASP A 13 6.22 -6.02 22.04
N LYS A 14 6.32 -7.29 21.65
CA LYS A 14 7.06 -8.32 22.41
C LYS A 14 8.51 -7.92 22.66
N ARG A 15 9.19 -7.33 21.67
CA ARG A 15 10.58 -6.84 21.82
C ARG A 15 10.67 -5.63 22.74
N ILE A 16 9.79 -4.65 22.60
CA ILE A 16 9.73 -3.47 23.48
C ILE A 16 9.54 -3.92 24.94
N ASN A 17 8.59 -4.82 25.19
CA ASN A 17 8.33 -5.36 26.52
C ASN A 17 9.55 -6.09 27.09
N TYR A 18 10.19 -6.96 26.29
CA TYR A 18 11.42 -7.64 26.70
C TYR A 18 12.55 -6.64 27.04
N TYR A 19 12.82 -5.65 26.18
CA TYR A 19 13.87 -4.67 26.42
C TYR A 19 13.58 -3.80 27.64
N THR A 20 12.32 -3.45 27.86
CA THR A 20 11.89 -2.68 29.04
C THR A 20 12.15 -3.45 30.33
N LEU A 21 11.78 -4.73 30.37
CA LEU A 21 12.06 -5.60 31.52
C LEU A 21 13.56 -5.72 31.78
N ARG A 22 14.38 -5.91 30.74
CA ARG A 22 15.85 -6.01 30.88
C ARG A 22 16.48 -4.69 31.33
N MET A 23 15.95 -3.55 30.88
CA MET A 23 16.38 -2.22 31.30
C MET A 23 16.06 -1.97 32.79
N MET A 24 14.88 -2.38 33.25
CA MET A 24 14.43 -2.20 34.63
C MET A 24 15.14 -3.14 35.61
N ALA A 25 15.49 -4.35 35.17
CA ALA A 25 16.13 -5.36 36.01
C ALA A 25 17.60 -5.06 36.36
N VAL A 26 18.21 -4.01 35.79
CA VAL A 26 19.64 -3.74 35.93
C VAL A 26 19.90 -2.30 36.35
N GLY A 27 20.72 -2.10 37.38
CA GLY A 27 21.12 -0.77 37.87
C GLY A 27 22.18 -0.06 37.01
N CYS A 28 22.95 -0.81 36.22
CA CYS A 28 24.06 -0.30 35.41
C CYS A 28 23.59 0.71 34.34
N PRO A 29 24.08 1.97 34.37
CA PRO A 29 23.70 2.99 33.39
C PRO A 29 24.00 2.62 31.94
N TYR A 30 25.11 1.92 31.68
CA TYR A 30 25.47 1.48 30.33
C TYR A 30 24.43 0.52 29.73
N ILE A 31 24.01 -0.47 30.52
CA ILE A 31 23.00 -1.45 30.10
C ILE A 31 21.64 -0.77 29.92
N LYS A 32 21.30 0.20 30.79
CA LYS A 32 20.08 1.00 30.62
C LYS A 32 20.08 1.78 29.31
N ASN A 33 21.19 2.45 28.98
CA ASN A 33 21.33 3.20 27.74
C ASN A 33 21.24 2.28 26.51
N TYR A 34 21.85 1.10 26.55
CA TYR A 34 21.77 0.10 25.49
C TYR A 34 20.32 -0.32 25.21
N TYR A 35 19.59 -0.79 26.22
CA TYR A 35 18.19 -1.21 26.04
C TYR A 35 17.27 -0.03 25.71
N GLY A 36 17.53 1.16 26.26
CA GLY A 36 16.84 2.39 25.87
C GLY A 36 16.99 2.72 24.37
N GLY A 37 18.18 2.50 23.81
CA GLY A 37 18.42 2.62 22.37
C GLY A 37 17.64 1.61 21.54
N LEU A 38 17.57 0.35 21.98
CA LEU A 38 16.78 -0.70 21.32
C LEU A 38 15.27 -0.39 21.35
N ILE A 39 14.74 0.07 22.49
CA ILE A 39 13.35 0.50 22.62
C ILE A 39 13.04 1.64 21.66
N LYS A 40 13.90 2.67 21.61
CA LYS A 40 13.75 3.79 20.65
C LYS A 40 13.75 3.31 19.20
N SER A 41 14.59 2.34 18.86
CA SER A 41 14.64 1.75 17.51
C SER A 41 13.34 1.02 17.15
N GLU A 42 12.82 0.19 18.05
CA GLU A 42 11.54 -0.51 17.84
C GLU A 42 10.35 0.47 17.79
N ALA A 43 10.33 1.50 18.64
CA ALA A 43 9.32 2.56 18.58
C ALA A 43 9.35 3.32 17.25
N LYS A 44 10.54 3.57 16.68
CA LYS A 44 10.68 4.17 15.34
C LYS A 44 10.10 3.27 14.25
N LYS A 45 10.33 1.96 14.32
CA LYS A 45 9.72 0.98 13.39
C LYS A 45 8.20 0.99 13.51
N LEU A 46 7.68 1.01 14.73
CA LEU A 46 6.24 1.12 14.99
C LEU A 46 5.65 2.37 14.36
N ASN A 47 6.24 3.54 14.61
CA ASN A 47 5.78 4.81 14.03
C ASN A 47 5.78 4.78 12.49
N LYS A 48 6.80 4.16 11.87
CA LYS A 48 6.83 4.00 10.41
C LYS A 48 5.67 3.13 9.91
N LEU A 49 5.38 2.02 10.59
CA LEU A 49 4.25 1.14 10.25
C LEU A 49 2.91 1.86 10.43
N VAL A 50 2.71 2.51 11.58
CA VAL A 50 1.47 3.25 11.86
C VAL A 50 1.25 4.36 10.84
N ASN A 51 2.28 5.15 10.51
CA ASN A 51 2.17 6.20 9.49
C ASN A 51 1.82 5.64 8.10
N ALA A 52 2.35 4.48 7.72
CA ALA A 52 1.99 3.81 6.47
C ALA A 52 0.52 3.35 6.49
N LEU A 53 0.04 2.84 7.62
CA LEU A 53 -1.36 2.42 7.81
C LEU A 53 -2.31 3.62 7.77
N LEU A 54 -1.98 4.72 8.46
CA LEU A 54 -2.77 5.94 8.49
C LEU A 54 -2.88 6.58 7.10
N LYS A 55 -1.77 6.68 6.36
CA LYS A 55 -1.80 7.17 4.97
C LYS A 55 -2.68 6.30 4.08
N ASN A 56 -2.62 4.97 4.25
CA ASN A 56 -3.49 4.06 3.52
C ASN A 56 -4.96 4.18 3.92
N SER A 57 -5.28 4.44 5.19
CA SER A 57 -6.67 4.63 5.63
C SER A 57 -7.25 5.95 5.19
N GLU A 58 -6.51 7.05 5.28
CA GLU A 58 -6.94 8.38 4.78
C GLU A 58 -7.18 8.33 3.27
N PHE A 59 -6.27 7.67 2.54
CA PHE A 59 -6.43 7.41 1.12
C PHE A 59 -7.69 6.59 0.82
N ARG A 60 -8.05 5.60 1.64
CA ARG A 60 -9.29 4.82 1.44
C ARG A 60 -10.55 5.62 1.78
N GLN A 61 -10.52 6.48 2.80
CA GLN A 61 -11.69 7.26 3.23
C GLN A 61 -11.99 8.44 2.30
N ASN A 62 -10.97 9.09 1.75
CA ASN A 62 -11.13 10.25 0.85
C ASN A 62 -11.20 9.88 -0.65
N LYS A 63 -11.26 8.59 -0.99
CA LYS A 63 -11.25 8.16 -2.40
C LYS A 63 -12.63 7.91 -2.97
N LYS A 64 -12.77 8.30 -4.24
CA LYS A 64 -13.88 7.89 -5.09
C LYS A 64 -13.92 6.36 -5.19
N GLN A 65 -15.08 5.80 -4.87
CA GLN A 65 -15.36 4.39 -5.10
C GLN A 65 -15.93 4.22 -6.50
N PHE A 66 -15.52 3.16 -7.17
CA PHE A 66 -15.99 2.80 -8.50
C PHE A 66 -16.64 1.43 -8.45
N THR A 67 -17.88 1.30 -8.93
CA THR A 67 -18.35 -0.01 -9.40
C THR A 67 -17.59 -0.39 -10.67
N LEU A 68 -17.62 -1.66 -11.05
CA LEU A 68 -17.03 -2.09 -12.33
C LEU A 68 -17.71 -1.40 -13.52
N GLU A 69 -19.02 -1.14 -13.42
CA GLU A 69 -19.77 -0.41 -14.43
C GLU A 69 -19.35 1.06 -14.53
N GLU A 70 -19.15 1.74 -13.40
CA GLU A 70 -18.62 3.10 -13.38
C GLU A 70 -17.19 3.16 -13.93
N LEU A 71 -16.35 2.20 -13.55
CA LEU A 71 -14.98 2.08 -14.07
C LEU A 71 -14.97 1.89 -15.59
N SER A 72 -15.91 1.13 -16.16
CA SER A 72 -16.00 0.87 -17.60
C SER A 72 -16.15 2.13 -18.47
N LYS A 73 -16.62 3.24 -17.89
CA LYS A 73 -16.75 4.53 -18.58
C LYS A 73 -15.40 5.22 -18.79
N TYR A 74 -14.36 4.82 -18.07
CA TYR A 74 -13.00 5.37 -18.13
C TYR A 74 -12.11 4.48 -19.00
N ASN A 75 -12.49 4.36 -20.27
CA ASN A 75 -11.90 3.43 -21.24
C ASN A 75 -10.90 4.09 -22.21
N GLY A 76 -10.54 5.36 -22.00
CA GLY A 76 -9.62 6.08 -22.89
C GLY A 76 -10.22 6.51 -24.23
N ALA A 77 -11.51 6.27 -24.48
CA ALA A 77 -12.19 6.59 -25.73
C ALA A 77 -13.06 7.85 -25.61
N ASN A 78 -13.30 8.53 -26.73
CA ASN A 78 -14.17 9.72 -26.81
C ASN A 78 -13.81 10.83 -25.81
N GLY A 79 -12.51 11.00 -25.52
CA GLY A 79 -12.02 11.98 -24.56
C GLY A 79 -12.14 11.56 -23.09
N ASN A 80 -12.66 10.36 -22.79
CA ASN A 80 -12.67 9.84 -21.44
C ASN A 80 -11.26 9.43 -20.99
N PRO A 81 -10.94 9.54 -19.69
CA PRO A 81 -9.67 9.04 -19.15
C PRO A 81 -9.53 7.53 -19.33
N ALA A 82 -8.30 7.02 -19.31
CA ALA A 82 -8.00 5.59 -19.34
C ALA A 82 -7.65 5.08 -17.93
N TYR A 83 -8.60 4.45 -17.24
CA TYR A 83 -8.38 3.93 -15.87
C TYR A 83 -8.33 2.41 -15.83
N VAL A 84 -7.58 1.83 -14.89
CA VAL A 84 -7.62 0.38 -14.63
C VAL A 84 -7.68 0.09 -13.14
N GLY A 85 -8.34 -1.00 -12.78
CA GLY A 85 -8.28 -1.59 -11.46
C GLY A 85 -7.14 -2.59 -11.36
N VAL A 86 -6.32 -2.51 -10.31
CA VAL A 86 -5.37 -3.55 -9.93
C VAL A 86 -5.37 -3.69 -8.41
N ASN A 87 -5.58 -4.90 -7.90
CA ASN A 87 -5.66 -5.20 -6.46
C ASN A 87 -6.66 -4.29 -5.72
N GLY A 88 -7.80 -3.99 -6.37
CA GLY A 88 -8.85 -3.13 -5.83
C GLY A 88 -8.54 -1.62 -5.82
N VAL A 89 -7.39 -1.18 -6.35
CA VAL A 89 -7.05 0.24 -6.51
C VAL A 89 -7.24 0.64 -7.96
N VAL A 90 -7.87 1.79 -8.20
CA VAL A 90 -8.03 2.37 -9.54
C VAL A 90 -6.89 3.34 -9.83
N TYR A 91 -6.19 3.12 -10.93
CA TYR A 91 -5.05 3.91 -11.42
C TYR A 91 -5.43 4.64 -12.71
N ASP A 92 -4.96 5.87 -12.85
CA ASP A 92 -5.07 6.66 -14.08
C ASP A 92 -3.85 6.43 -14.97
N LEU A 93 -4.11 5.97 -16.19
CA LEU A 93 -3.11 5.65 -17.20
C LEU A 93 -3.15 6.61 -18.39
N SER A 94 -3.96 7.67 -18.32
CA SER A 94 -4.22 8.57 -19.45
C SER A 94 -2.95 9.23 -20.01
N LEU A 95 -1.95 9.43 -19.17
CA LEU A 95 -0.66 10.02 -19.53
C LEU A 95 0.49 9.00 -19.59
N VAL A 96 0.18 7.70 -19.58
CA VAL A 96 1.17 6.62 -19.67
C VAL A 96 1.35 6.24 -21.14
N PRO A 97 2.53 6.46 -21.76
CA PRO A 97 2.71 6.24 -23.20
C PRO A 97 2.40 4.82 -23.67
N SER A 98 2.70 3.81 -22.85
CA SER A 98 2.42 2.41 -23.17
C SER A 98 0.93 2.05 -23.18
N TRP A 99 0.06 2.97 -22.74
CA TRP A 99 -1.40 2.87 -22.71
C TRP A 99 -2.09 3.80 -23.72
N GLY A 100 -1.36 4.28 -24.74
CA GLY A 100 -1.91 5.12 -25.80
C GLY A 100 -3.20 4.55 -26.40
N GLY A 101 -4.22 5.40 -26.54
CA GLY A 101 -5.55 4.99 -27.00
C GLY A 101 -6.36 4.15 -26.00
N GLY A 102 -5.91 4.08 -24.73
CA GLY A 102 -6.58 3.31 -23.68
C GLY A 102 -6.34 1.80 -23.76
N THR A 103 -5.30 1.36 -24.47
CA THR A 103 -5.01 -0.06 -24.71
C THR A 103 -3.57 -0.44 -24.41
N HIS A 104 -3.33 -1.70 -24.03
CA HIS A 104 -1.99 -2.25 -23.82
C HIS A 104 -1.99 -3.76 -24.12
N PHE A 105 -1.29 -4.19 -25.17
CA PHE A 105 -1.21 -5.60 -25.60
C PHE A 105 -2.57 -6.33 -25.67
N GLY A 106 -3.58 -5.68 -26.28
CA GLY A 106 -4.93 -6.25 -26.42
C GLY A 106 -5.80 -6.15 -25.16
N LEU A 107 -5.27 -5.61 -24.06
CA LEU A 107 -6.03 -5.20 -22.90
C LEU A 107 -6.59 -3.79 -23.11
N TYR A 108 -7.74 -3.55 -22.49
CA TYR A 108 -8.46 -2.28 -22.57
C TYR A 108 -8.63 -1.71 -21.16
N SER A 109 -8.48 -0.39 -21.06
CA SER A 109 -8.83 0.36 -19.87
C SER A 109 -10.35 0.32 -19.61
N GLY A 110 -10.76 0.77 -18.43
CA GLY A 110 -12.10 0.65 -17.88
C GLY A 110 -12.39 -0.69 -17.21
N LYS A 111 -11.37 -1.47 -16.85
CA LYS A 111 -11.53 -2.84 -16.30
C LYS A 111 -10.69 -3.07 -15.07
N ASP A 112 -11.09 -4.04 -14.25
CA ASP A 112 -10.19 -4.67 -13.27
C ASP A 112 -9.28 -5.65 -14.03
N LEU A 113 -8.00 -5.36 -14.04
CA LEU A 113 -6.96 -6.13 -14.72
C LEU A 113 -6.00 -6.79 -13.73
N THR A 114 -6.45 -7.03 -12.49
CA THR A 114 -5.63 -7.67 -11.44
C THR A 114 -5.01 -8.98 -11.92
N GLY A 115 -5.81 -9.89 -12.50
CA GLY A 115 -5.31 -11.18 -12.97
C GLY A 115 -4.29 -11.07 -14.10
N GLN A 116 -4.53 -10.18 -15.05
CA GLN A 116 -3.65 -9.93 -16.19
C GLN A 116 -2.33 -9.28 -15.74
N PHE A 117 -2.40 -8.34 -14.78
CA PHE A 117 -1.22 -7.74 -14.19
C PHE A 117 -0.37 -8.78 -13.46
N THR A 118 -0.98 -9.65 -12.64
CA THR A 118 -0.28 -10.76 -11.98
C THR A 118 0.40 -11.68 -12.98
N ALA A 119 -0.29 -12.07 -14.06
CA ALA A 119 0.25 -12.96 -15.08
C ALA A 119 1.42 -12.36 -15.86
N CYS A 120 1.32 -11.11 -16.31
CA CYS A 120 2.33 -10.48 -17.18
C CYS A 120 3.51 -9.88 -16.40
N HIS A 121 3.27 -9.39 -15.19
CA HIS A 121 4.27 -8.65 -14.43
C HIS A 121 4.73 -9.35 -13.14
N LYS A 122 4.26 -10.57 -12.88
CA LYS A 122 4.57 -11.34 -11.66
C LYS A 122 4.35 -10.51 -10.40
N GLU A 123 3.27 -9.73 -10.38
CA GLU A 123 2.90 -8.83 -9.29
C GLU A 123 3.97 -7.78 -8.93
N ASN A 124 4.81 -7.38 -9.89
CA ASN A 124 5.82 -6.36 -9.66
C ASN A 124 5.19 -4.98 -9.40
N ILE A 125 4.84 -4.72 -8.14
CA ILE A 125 4.14 -3.51 -7.69
C ILE A 125 4.89 -2.21 -8.00
N LYS A 126 6.20 -2.25 -8.25
CA LYS A 126 7.01 -1.07 -8.61
C LYS A 126 6.50 -0.38 -9.87
N ILE A 127 5.88 -1.14 -10.78
CA ILE A 127 5.24 -0.60 -11.99
C ILE A 127 4.08 0.34 -11.63
N LEU A 128 3.40 0.09 -10.51
CA LEU A 128 2.22 0.85 -10.06
C LEU A 128 2.58 2.00 -9.10
N GLU A 129 3.80 2.08 -8.59
CA GLU A 129 4.18 3.02 -7.52
C GLU A 129 4.03 4.48 -7.95
N ASN A 130 4.37 4.79 -9.19
CA ASN A 130 4.37 6.16 -9.72
C ASN A 130 3.10 6.53 -10.48
N LEU A 131 2.13 5.60 -10.55
CA LEU A 131 0.88 5.86 -11.25
C LEU A 131 -0.08 6.66 -10.36
N PRO A 132 -0.77 7.69 -10.89
CA PRO A 132 -1.79 8.40 -10.14
C PRO A 132 -2.91 7.45 -9.71
N LYS A 133 -3.21 7.44 -8.41
CA LYS A 133 -4.23 6.55 -7.84
C LYS A 133 -5.52 7.34 -7.64
N VAL A 134 -6.52 7.12 -8.46
CA VAL A 134 -7.75 7.94 -8.53
C VAL A 134 -8.94 7.37 -7.74
N GLY A 135 -8.87 6.10 -7.33
CA GLY A 135 -9.94 5.52 -6.50
C GLY A 135 -9.70 4.11 -6.04
N VAL A 136 -10.77 3.46 -5.62
CA VAL A 136 -10.82 2.04 -5.27
C VAL A 136 -12.05 1.39 -5.90
N ILE A 137 -11.96 0.10 -6.19
CA ILE A 137 -13.13 -0.68 -6.63
C ILE A 137 -14.00 -0.95 -5.39
N LYS A 138 -15.28 -0.61 -5.51
CA LYS A 138 -16.29 -0.93 -4.51
C LYS A 138 -16.47 -2.45 -4.46
N LYS A 139 -16.28 -3.03 -3.28
CA LYS A 139 -16.56 -4.45 -3.03
C LYS A 139 -18.05 -4.69 -2.86
#